data_AF-A0A1C6AU40-F1
#
_entry.id   AF-A0A1C6AU40-F1
#
_cell.length_a   1.000
_cell.length_b   1.000
_cell.length_c   1.000
_cell.angle_alpha   90.00
_cell.angle_beta   90.00
_cell.angle_gamma   90.00
#
_symmetry.space_group_name_H-M   'P 1'
#
loop_
_entity.id
_entity.type
_entity.pdbx_description
1 polymer ?
#
loop_
_entity_poly.entity_id
_entity_poly.type
_entity_poly.pdbx_seq_one_letter_code
_entity_poly.pdbx_strand_id
1 'polypeptide(L)'
;MRKKLIASVLAVLVLFCGLAPGAAALSYQAESVFVMDAQTGETLYEYNADIARVPASMTKVLTAYIIYQELEAGRLTLDTQVKISHNAAVKSRDASYPTAVPLTEGATYSVDTLLHLIMIPSASASCIVMAEHISGSESAFVARMNQTAKDLGLNATYYNCHGAQPNYITARSQAKLTRRFIDDYPDILRITSKSGFNFNGSYYNNTNHLLNTMAPYEGLDGFKTGTIAEAGYCVTTTAVRDGRRVIAVVMKSTSDAQRFADSRQLLDYGFAEIQKRDAARKTTSVQLTAAPDSVRPYQPFTVTARLEGVSASYACKAQWYVNGAAVDGYGNSSFLTADYKTSTLQYTLKDLSGDTLDIAFVLTMFDGTEIRCETALPVEQRPVEYGGSLNIRSAASYPGKTLLVTADITGENGIARVQLPARWQWDGADIAGYSNAAFTIENDAASSEYLLRIPEDASEGSHELSFVLGDAGSTGAKQLILRADIQIVSQGTPAEDVPVEETPSEDAPAA
;
A
#
# COMPACT_ATOMS: atom_id res chain seq x y z
N MET A 1 66.06 -11.24 -12.51
CA MET A 1 65.45 -10.46 -11.40
C MET A 1 63.98 -10.08 -11.62
N ARG A 2 63.50 -9.78 -12.84
CA ARG A 2 62.10 -9.40 -13.11
C ARG A 2 61.03 -10.48 -12.82
N LYS A 3 61.33 -11.78 -12.97
CA LYS A 3 60.35 -12.86 -12.70
C LYS A 3 60.11 -13.13 -11.21
N LYS A 4 61.06 -12.78 -10.32
CA LYS A 4 60.90 -12.96 -8.86
C LYS A 4 60.13 -11.80 -8.21
N LEU A 5 60.15 -10.61 -8.78
CA LEU A 5 59.34 -9.47 -8.29
C LEU A 5 57.84 -9.63 -8.59
N ILE A 6 57.47 -10.22 -9.73
CA ILE A 6 56.05 -10.41 -10.11
C ILE A 6 55.37 -11.47 -9.22
N ALA A 7 56.11 -12.52 -8.82
CA ALA A 7 55.60 -13.53 -7.89
C ALA A 7 55.37 -12.99 -6.47
N SER A 8 56.20 -12.04 -6.01
CA SER A 8 56.04 -11.41 -4.70
C SER A 8 54.89 -10.40 -4.65
N VAL A 9 54.58 -9.72 -5.76
CA VAL A 9 53.43 -8.80 -5.84
C VAL A 9 52.11 -9.56 -5.96
N LEU A 10 52.06 -10.72 -6.63
CA LEU A 10 50.87 -11.57 -6.65
C LEU A 10 50.60 -12.25 -5.30
N ALA A 11 51.63 -12.65 -4.56
CA ALA A 11 51.46 -13.27 -3.24
C ALA A 11 50.95 -12.29 -2.16
N VAL A 12 51.26 -10.99 -2.29
CA VAL A 12 50.74 -9.94 -1.39
C VAL A 12 49.32 -9.51 -1.78
N LEU A 13 48.93 -9.60 -3.05
CA LEU A 13 47.55 -9.33 -3.48
C LEU A 13 46.53 -10.42 -3.09
N VAL A 14 46.98 -11.66 -2.85
CA VAL A 14 46.09 -12.75 -2.40
C VAL A 14 45.89 -12.76 -0.88
N LEU A 15 46.76 -12.11 -0.10
CA LEU A 15 46.62 -11.99 1.36
C LEU A 15 45.78 -10.78 1.83
N PHE A 16 45.28 -9.96 0.92
CA PHE A 16 44.43 -8.79 1.21
C PHE A 16 43.01 -8.88 0.61
N CYS A 17 42.55 -10.09 0.26
CA CYS A 17 41.12 -10.35 0.27
C CYS A 17 40.69 -10.39 1.73
N GLY A 18 40.45 -9.19 2.28
CA GLY A 18 39.78 -9.03 3.56
C GLY A 18 38.54 -9.90 3.55
N LEU A 19 38.48 -10.81 4.52
CA LEU A 19 37.23 -11.32 5.04
C LEU A 19 36.42 -10.08 5.44
N ALA A 20 35.67 -9.52 4.49
CA ALA A 20 34.46 -8.81 4.87
C ALA A 20 33.69 -9.84 5.70
N PRO A 21 33.33 -9.55 6.96
CA PRO A 21 32.40 -10.40 7.68
C PRO A 21 31.12 -10.41 6.86
N GLY A 22 30.97 -11.42 6.00
CA GLY A 22 29.67 -11.77 5.45
C GLY A 22 28.77 -11.94 6.66
N ALA A 23 27.62 -11.26 6.66
CA ALA A 23 26.64 -11.36 7.73
C ALA A 23 26.56 -12.82 8.17
N ALA A 24 26.96 -13.10 9.42
CA ALA A 24 27.01 -14.47 9.91
C ALA A 24 25.63 -15.08 9.64
N ALA A 25 25.60 -16.19 8.91
CA ALA A 25 24.34 -16.83 8.56
C ALA A 25 23.57 -17.10 9.86
N LEU A 26 22.33 -16.61 9.94
CA LEU A 26 21.48 -16.83 11.09
C LEU A 26 21.36 -18.35 11.35
N SER A 27 21.67 -18.77 12.57
CA SER A 27 21.56 -20.17 12.98
C SER A 27 20.53 -20.27 14.10
N TYR A 28 19.29 -20.60 13.71
CA TYR A 28 18.18 -20.82 14.63
C TYR A 28 17.54 -22.19 14.41
N GLN A 29 16.86 -22.71 15.44
CA GLN A 29 16.18 -24.01 15.37
C GLN A 29 14.64 -23.90 15.33
N ALA A 30 14.13 -22.67 15.35
CA ALA A 30 12.69 -22.40 15.26
C ALA A 30 12.11 -22.67 13.87
N GLU A 31 10.88 -23.19 13.82
CA GLU A 31 10.22 -23.48 12.54
C GLU A 31 9.58 -22.25 11.87
N SER A 32 9.39 -21.15 12.59
CA SER A 32 9.08 -19.82 12.03
C SER A 32 9.75 -18.72 12.83
N VAL A 33 10.29 -17.72 12.12
CA VAL A 33 10.84 -16.51 12.72
C VAL A 33 10.43 -15.27 11.93
N PHE A 34 10.39 -14.13 12.61
CA PHE A 34 10.13 -12.84 11.99
C PHE A 34 10.86 -11.72 12.73
N VAL A 35 11.45 -10.78 11.99
CA VAL A 35 12.15 -9.62 12.54
C VAL A 35 11.66 -8.35 11.85
N MET A 36 11.26 -7.37 12.66
CA MET A 36 10.67 -6.11 12.23
C MET A 36 11.43 -4.92 12.81
N ASP A 37 11.65 -3.90 11.98
CA ASP A 37 11.90 -2.54 12.47
C ASP A 37 10.56 -1.92 12.89
N ALA A 38 10.38 -1.69 14.19
CA ALA A 38 9.10 -1.22 14.70
C ALA A 38 8.77 0.23 14.28
N GLN A 39 9.76 1.05 13.91
CA GLN A 39 9.48 2.43 13.52
C GLN A 39 8.91 2.48 12.10
N THR A 40 9.53 1.75 11.17
CA THR A 40 9.13 1.71 9.75
C THR A 40 8.02 0.69 9.49
N GLY A 41 7.94 -0.38 10.28
CA GLY A 41 7.14 -1.57 9.96
C GLY A 41 7.79 -2.50 8.97
N GLU A 42 9.04 -2.22 8.60
CA GLU A 42 9.75 -2.93 7.57
C GLU A 42 10.14 -4.33 8.04
N THR A 43 10.01 -5.30 7.13
CA THR A 43 10.51 -6.65 7.38
C THR A 43 12.02 -6.66 7.21
N LEU A 44 12.72 -7.02 8.28
CA LEU A 44 14.18 -7.17 8.29
C LEU A 44 14.60 -8.60 7.96
N TYR A 45 13.88 -9.57 8.51
CA TYR A 45 14.09 -11.00 8.24
C TYR A 45 12.78 -11.77 8.42
N GLU A 46 12.59 -12.83 7.64
CA GLU A 46 11.46 -13.72 7.78
C GLU A 46 11.80 -15.15 7.34
N TYR A 47 11.22 -16.12 8.04
CA TYR A 47 11.27 -17.52 7.66
C TYR A 47 9.96 -18.19 8.09
N ASN A 48 9.22 -18.74 7.13
CA ASN A 48 7.88 -19.30 7.35
C ASN A 48 6.96 -18.36 8.14
N ALA A 49 7.10 -17.04 7.96
CA ALA A 49 6.51 -16.06 8.85
C ALA A 49 4.98 -15.92 8.69
N ASP A 50 4.43 -16.43 7.58
CA ASP A 50 3.00 -16.45 7.28
C ASP A 50 2.36 -17.83 7.51
N ILE A 51 3.11 -18.82 7.98
CA ILE A 51 2.56 -20.10 8.42
C ILE A 51 1.99 -19.90 9.82
N ALA A 52 0.69 -20.15 9.98
CA ALA A 52 0.02 -20.08 11.27
C ALA A 52 0.53 -21.20 12.19
N ARG A 53 0.92 -20.84 13.42
CA ARG A 53 1.44 -21.78 14.42
C ARG A 53 0.78 -21.53 15.77
N VAL A 54 0.89 -22.54 16.64
CA VAL A 54 0.40 -22.44 18.00
C VAL A 54 1.28 -21.47 18.81
N PRO A 55 0.76 -20.33 19.29
CA PRO A 55 1.56 -19.32 20.00
C PRO A 55 1.76 -19.61 21.48
N ALA A 56 1.01 -20.58 22.02
CA ALA A 56 0.84 -20.76 23.46
C ALA A 56 0.54 -19.42 24.14
N SER A 57 1.20 -19.11 25.27
CA SER A 57 0.98 -17.88 26.03
C SER A 57 1.30 -16.56 25.30
N MET A 58 1.87 -16.56 24.09
CA MET A 58 1.91 -15.32 23.30
C MET A 58 0.50 -14.83 22.90
N THR A 59 -0.53 -15.70 22.98
CA THR A 59 -1.94 -15.30 22.93
C THR A 59 -2.27 -14.13 23.87
N LYS A 60 -1.64 -14.10 25.05
CA LYS A 60 -1.92 -13.11 26.10
C LYS A 60 -1.61 -11.68 25.67
N VAL A 61 -0.79 -11.49 24.63
CA VAL A 61 -0.53 -10.18 24.03
C VAL A 61 -1.83 -9.53 23.54
N LEU A 62 -2.69 -10.26 22.83
CA LEU A 62 -3.97 -9.71 22.37
C LEU A 62 -4.95 -9.52 23.53
N THR A 63 -4.95 -10.42 24.50
CA THR A 63 -5.76 -10.28 25.72
C THR A 63 -5.41 -9.00 26.47
N ALA A 64 -4.12 -8.72 26.67
CA ALA A 64 -3.65 -7.50 27.29
C ALA A 64 -3.96 -6.27 26.42
N TYR A 65 -3.80 -6.34 25.10
CA TYR A 65 -4.18 -5.26 24.19
C TYR A 65 -5.66 -4.87 24.35
N ILE A 66 -6.58 -5.85 24.43
CA ILE A 66 -8.01 -5.59 24.65
C ILE A 66 -8.27 -4.99 26.04
N ILE A 67 -7.54 -5.40 27.07
CA ILE A 67 -7.63 -4.75 28.40
C ILE A 67 -7.25 -3.26 28.28
N TYR A 68 -6.20 -2.93 27.52
CA TYR A 68 -5.82 -1.54 27.28
C TYR A 68 -6.85 -0.76 26.45
N GLN A 69 -7.55 -1.39 25.50
CA GLN A 69 -8.70 -0.74 24.83
C GLN A 69 -9.81 -0.36 25.82
N GLU A 70 -10.03 -1.15 26.88
CA GLU A 70 -10.99 -0.80 27.93
C GLU A 70 -10.51 0.35 28.82
N LEU A 71 -9.20 0.42 29.07
CA LEU A 71 -8.57 1.54 29.79
C LEU A 71 -8.68 2.83 28.99
N GLU A 72 -8.34 2.80 27.70
CA GLU A 72 -8.46 3.94 26.78
C GLU A 72 -9.91 4.42 26.68
N ALA A 73 -10.86 3.49 26.58
CA ALA A 73 -12.28 3.81 26.50
C ALA A 73 -12.89 4.27 27.84
N GLY A 74 -12.12 4.32 28.93
CA GLY A 74 -12.57 4.76 30.25
C GLY A 74 -13.56 3.81 30.92
N ARG A 75 -13.73 2.58 30.41
CA ARG A 75 -14.60 1.56 31.01
C ARG A 75 -13.94 0.87 32.21
N LEU A 76 -12.61 0.88 32.25
CA LEU A 76 -11.79 0.40 33.36
C LEU A 76 -10.72 1.45 33.72
N THR A 77 -10.19 1.32 34.92
CA THR A 77 -8.94 1.98 35.35
C THR A 77 -7.97 0.92 35.85
N LEU A 78 -6.69 1.26 35.97
CA LEU A 78 -5.69 0.36 36.57
C LEU A 78 -6.04 -0.06 38.01
N ASP A 79 -6.76 0.80 38.75
CA ASP A 79 -7.19 0.56 40.13
C ASP A 79 -8.51 -0.20 40.26
N THR A 80 -9.25 -0.38 39.16
CA THR A 80 -10.54 -1.08 39.15
C THR A 80 -10.37 -2.47 39.76
N GLN A 81 -11.17 -2.75 40.79
CA GLN A 81 -11.14 -4.02 41.53
C GLN A 81 -11.99 -5.07 40.82
N VAL A 82 -11.37 -6.17 40.40
CA VAL A 82 -12.04 -7.26 39.68
C VAL A 82 -12.20 -8.45 40.60
N LYS A 83 -13.45 -8.91 40.78
CA LYS A 83 -13.80 -10.05 41.63
C LYS A 83 -13.42 -11.37 40.97
N ILE A 84 -12.80 -12.26 41.73
CA ILE A 84 -12.40 -13.60 41.27
C ILE A 84 -13.56 -14.58 41.39
N SER A 85 -13.95 -15.18 40.27
CA SER A 85 -14.96 -16.23 40.20
C SER A 85 -14.44 -17.56 40.73
N HIS A 86 -15.36 -18.44 41.15
CA HIS A 86 -15.04 -19.83 41.48
C HIS A 86 -14.26 -20.51 40.34
N ASN A 87 -14.72 -20.33 39.10
CA ASN A 87 -14.10 -20.88 37.90
C ASN A 87 -12.64 -20.45 37.75
N ALA A 88 -12.37 -19.14 37.82
CA ALA A 88 -11.01 -18.63 37.71
C ALA A 88 -10.11 -19.08 38.88
N ALA A 89 -10.64 -19.15 40.10
CA ALA A 89 -9.91 -19.63 41.26
C ALA A 89 -9.52 -21.11 41.12
N VAL A 90 -10.41 -21.98 40.63
CA VAL A 90 -10.09 -23.39 40.36
C VAL A 90 -9.00 -23.50 39.29
N LYS A 91 -9.17 -22.83 38.15
CA LYS A 91 -8.18 -22.85 37.04
C LYS A 91 -6.83 -22.26 37.45
N SER A 92 -6.79 -21.33 38.41
CA SER A 92 -5.53 -20.74 38.91
C SER A 92 -4.63 -21.73 39.67
N ARG A 93 -5.18 -22.89 40.08
CA ARG A 93 -4.49 -23.96 40.81
C ARG A 93 -4.35 -25.24 39.98
N ASP A 94 -4.84 -25.22 38.74
CA ASP A 94 -4.83 -26.36 37.85
C ASP A 94 -3.52 -26.41 37.06
N ALA A 95 -2.80 -27.54 37.18
CA ALA A 95 -1.52 -27.74 36.52
C ALA A 95 -1.62 -27.83 34.98
N SER A 96 -2.82 -28.02 34.43
CA SER A 96 -3.05 -27.96 32.98
C SER A 96 -2.99 -26.54 32.41
N TYR A 97 -2.98 -25.50 33.27
CA TYR A 97 -2.83 -24.11 32.87
C TYR A 97 -1.39 -23.65 33.11
N PRO A 98 -0.67 -23.13 32.09
CA PRO A 98 0.68 -22.62 32.24
C PRO A 98 0.77 -21.56 33.35
N THR A 99 1.76 -21.77 34.22
CA THR A 99 2.08 -21.03 35.45
C THR A 99 0.87 -20.83 36.37
N ALA A 100 0.68 -21.76 37.30
CA ALA A 100 -0.32 -21.67 38.37
C ALA A 100 0.06 -20.57 39.38
N VAL A 101 -0.60 -19.41 39.27
CA VAL A 101 -0.57 -18.35 40.29
C VAL A 101 -1.89 -18.40 41.05
N PRO A 102 -1.93 -18.87 42.30
CA PRO A 102 -3.18 -19.08 43.02
C PRO A 102 -3.95 -17.77 43.26
N LEU A 103 -5.20 -17.74 42.81
CA LEU A 103 -6.15 -16.64 43.03
C LEU A 103 -7.19 -17.05 44.07
N THR A 104 -7.52 -16.19 45.03
CA THR A 104 -8.52 -16.49 46.07
C THR A 104 -9.93 -16.24 45.55
N GLU A 105 -10.80 -17.26 45.60
CA GLU A 105 -12.21 -17.11 45.23
C GLU A 105 -12.88 -16.00 46.06
N GLY A 106 -13.66 -15.15 45.39
CA GLY A 106 -14.41 -14.06 46.03
C GLY A 106 -13.57 -12.84 46.42
N ALA A 107 -12.23 -12.95 46.44
CA ALA A 107 -11.35 -11.79 46.60
C ALA A 107 -11.43 -10.86 45.36
N THR A 108 -10.89 -9.65 45.49
CA THR A 108 -10.71 -8.72 44.37
C THR A 108 -9.24 -8.39 44.17
N TYR A 109 -8.83 -8.22 42.93
CA TYR A 109 -7.49 -7.71 42.57
C TYR A 109 -7.63 -6.55 41.58
N SER A 110 -6.71 -5.59 41.62
CA SER A 110 -6.71 -4.48 40.66
C SER A 110 -6.42 -4.96 39.24
N VAL A 111 -6.90 -4.23 38.23
CA VAL A 111 -6.54 -4.46 36.82
C VAL A 111 -5.02 -4.42 36.63
N ASP A 112 -4.31 -3.49 37.30
CA ASP A 112 -2.83 -3.44 37.25
C ASP A 112 -2.20 -4.74 37.79
N THR A 113 -2.71 -5.28 38.90
CA THR A 113 -2.24 -6.56 39.46
C THR A 113 -2.46 -7.69 38.45
N LEU A 114 -3.65 -7.77 37.86
CA LEU A 114 -3.98 -8.81 36.89
C LEU A 114 -3.13 -8.69 35.62
N LEU A 115 -2.88 -7.49 35.11
CA LEU A 115 -1.96 -7.25 34.00
C LEU A 115 -0.53 -7.71 34.31
N HIS A 116 -0.02 -7.40 35.51
CA HIS A 116 1.28 -7.91 35.95
C HIS A 116 1.32 -9.43 35.97
N LEU A 117 0.29 -10.09 36.51
CA LEU A 117 0.20 -11.55 36.52
C LEU A 117 0.11 -12.17 35.11
N ILE A 118 -0.62 -11.53 34.19
CA ILE A 118 -0.74 -11.97 32.80
C ILE A 118 0.61 -11.86 32.07
N MET A 119 1.32 -10.75 32.24
CA MET A 119 2.49 -10.44 31.41
C MET A 119 3.81 -10.95 31.99
N ILE A 120 3.95 -11.06 33.32
CA ILE A 120 5.21 -11.42 33.98
C ILE A 120 5.31 -12.93 34.23
N PRO A 121 4.56 -13.56 35.17
CA PRO A 121 4.56 -15.01 35.33
C PRO A 121 3.79 -15.76 34.25
N SER A 122 3.04 -15.07 33.38
CA SER A 122 2.20 -15.71 32.37
C SER A 122 0.97 -16.44 32.91
N ALA A 123 0.38 -15.96 34.01
CA ALA A 123 -0.74 -16.60 34.70
C ALA A 123 -1.99 -16.66 33.81
N SER A 124 -2.39 -17.87 33.41
CA SER A 124 -3.51 -18.07 32.48
C SER A 124 -4.88 -17.76 33.08
N ALA A 125 -5.06 -18.03 34.38
CA ALA A 125 -6.33 -17.74 35.07
C ALA A 125 -6.63 -16.24 35.14
N SER A 126 -5.61 -15.37 35.22
CA SER A 126 -5.81 -13.91 35.21
C SER A 126 -6.40 -13.40 33.90
N CYS A 127 -6.12 -14.07 32.77
CA CYS A 127 -6.79 -13.77 31.50
C CYS A 127 -8.29 -14.09 31.57
N ILE A 128 -8.65 -15.22 32.17
CA ILE A 128 -10.05 -15.64 32.33
C ILE A 128 -10.80 -14.67 33.24
N VAL A 129 -10.18 -14.22 34.34
CA VAL A 129 -10.75 -13.18 35.22
C VAL A 129 -11.09 -11.92 34.42
N MET A 130 -10.13 -11.43 33.63
CA MET A 130 -10.35 -10.22 32.83
C MET A 130 -11.38 -10.44 31.70
N ALA A 131 -11.40 -11.63 31.10
CA ALA A 131 -12.36 -11.99 30.06
C ALA A 131 -13.79 -12.03 30.60
N GLU A 132 -14.00 -12.69 31.75
CA GLU A 132 -15.28 -12.71 32.47
C GLU A 132 -15.73 -11.29 32.86
N HIS A 133 -14.80 -10.45 33.31
CA HIS A 133 -15.11 -9.07 33.70
C HIS A 133 -15.48 -8.17 32.52
N ILE A 134 -14.72 -8.24 31.42
CA ILE A 134 -14.87 -7.35 30.26
C ILE A 134 -16.04 -7.78 29.36
N SER A 135 -16.26 -9.08 29.19
CA SER A 135 -17.22 -9.61 28.21
C SER A 135 -18.28 -10.53 28.81
N GLY A 136 -18.33 -10.66 30.14
CA GLY A 136 -19.28 -11.53 30.85
C GLY A 136 -18.91 -13.02 30.83
N SER A 137 -18.14 -13.47 29.83
CA SER A 137 -17.62 -14.84 29.74
C SER A 137 -16.35 -14.90 28.89
N GLU A 138 -15.57 -15.97 29.05
CA GLU A 138 -14.41 -16.22 28.18
C GLU A 138 -14.83 -16.40 26.71
N SER A 139 -15.94 -17.08 26.42
CA SER A 139 -16.39 -17.31 25.04
C SER A 139 -16.74 -16.01 24.32
N ALA A 140 -17.41 -15.07 25.01
CA ALA A 140 -17.71 -13.75 24.47
C ALA A 140 -16.43 -12.92 24.27
N PHE A 141 -15.47 -13.03 25.19
CA PHE A 141 -14.17 -12.38 25.04
C PHE A 141 -13.38 -12.94 23.85
N VAL A 142 -13.39 -14.25 23.63
CA VAL A 142 -12.73 -14.89 22.47
C VAL A 142 -13.37 -14.45 21.15
N ALA A 143 -14.70 -14.28 21.09
CA ALA A 143 -15.35 -13.70 19.92
C ALA A 143 -14.83 -12.27 19.64
N ARG A 144 -14.68 -11.46 20.69
CA ARG A 144 -14.06 -10.13 20.59
C ARG A 144 -12.59 -10.19 20.20
N MET A 145 -11.81 -11.16 20.68
CA MET A 145 -10.42 -11.36 20.27
C MET A 145 -10.31 -11.60 18.76
N ASN A 146 -11.13 -12.49 18.21
CA ASN A 146 -11.12 -12.76 16.77
C ASN A 146 -11.55 -11.54 15.94
N GLN A 147 -12.55 -10.77 16.42
CA GLN A 147 -12.94 -9.53 15.77
C GLN A 147 -11.80 -8.50 15.79
N THR A 148 -11.17 -8.30 16.96
CA THR A 148 -10.03 -7.39 17.11
C THR A 148 -8.86 -7.81 16.21
N ALA A 149 -8.57 -9.12 16.11
CA ALA A 149 -7.54 -9.63 15.22
C ALA A 149 -7.82 -9.31 13.75
N LYS A 150 -9.08 -9.43 13.31
CA LYS A 150 -9.53 -9.06 11.97
C LYS A 150 -9.38 -7.56 11.72
N ASP A 151 -9.80 -6.72 12.66
CA ASP A 151 -9.73 -5.26 12.57
C ASP A 151 -8.26 -4.76 12.50
N LEU A 152 -7.36 -5.48 13.15
CA LEU A 152 -5.91 -5.24 13.10
C LEU A 152 -5.21 -5.89 11.88
N GLY A 153 -5.94 -6.58 11.01
CA GLY A 153 -5.37 -7.26 9.83
C GLY A 153 -4.40 -8.39 10.17
N LEU A 154 -4.65 -9.09 11.29
CA LEU A 154 -3.84 -10.22 11.75
C LEU A 154 -4.35 -11.54 11.16
N ASN A 155 -3.42 -12.40 10.71
CA ASN A 155 -3.72 -13.79 10.40
C ASN A 155 -3.64 -14.60 11.71
N ALA A 156 -4.78 -14.66 12.43
CA ALA A 156 -4.91 -15.34 13.70
C ALA A 156 -6.32 -15.90 13.92
N THR A 157 -6.40 -16.99 14.68
CA THR A 157 -7.65 -17.60 15.16
C THR A 157 -7.48 -17.99 16.63
N TYR A 158 -8.36 -17.46 17.48
CA TYR A 158 -8.38 -17.70 18.92
C TYR A 158 -9.59 -18.53 19.32
N TYR A 159 -9.36 -19.51 20.19
CA TYR A 159 -10.35 -20.39 20.82
C TYR A 159 -10.41 -20.21 22.34
N ASN A 160 -9.40 -19.56 22.93
CA ASN A 160 -9.31 -19.24 24.36
C ASN A 160 -8.47 -17.97 24.57
N CYS A 161 -8.59 -17.34 25.74
CA CYS A 161 -7.97 -16.03 26.02
C CYS A 161 -6.54 -16.09 26.60
N HIS A 162 -5.97 -17.28 26.79
CA HIS A 162 -4.74 -17.45 27.56
C HIS A 162 -3.64 -18.27 26.84
N GLY A 163 -3.99 -19.12 25.89
CA GLY A 163 -3.06 -19.98 25.16
C GLY A 163 -2.56 -21.19 25.95
N ALA A 164 -3.35 -21.72 26.90
CA ALA A 164 -3.08 -23.04 27.50
C ALA A 164 -3.57 -24.18 26.60
N GLN A 165 -4.48 -23.86 25.68
CA GLN A 165 -4.93 -24.73 24.60
C GLN A 165 -4.59 -24.07 23.26
N PRO A 166 -4.53 -24.84 22.16
CA PRO A 166 -4.15 -24.31 20.86
C PRO A 166 -5.00 -23.13 20.41
N ASN A 167 -4.30 -22.03 20.09
CA ASN A 167 -4.74 -20.94 19.23
C ASN A 167 -3.81 -20.91 18.02
N TYR A 168 -4.06 -20.06 17.04
CA TYR A 168 -3.19 -19.95 15.86
C TYR A 168 -2.92 -18.49 15.54
N ILE A 169 -1.66 -18.16 15.25
CA ILE A 169 -1.23 -16.86 14.73
C ILE A 169 0.04 -17.05 13.92
N THR A 170 0.26 -16.21 12.92
CA THR A 170 1.53 -16.20 12.16
C THR A 170 2.60 -15.37 12.87
N ALA A 171 3.89 -15.67 12.67
CA ALA A 171 4.97 -14.90 13.28
C ALA A 171 4.93 -13.42 12.87
N ARG A 172 4.58 -13.14 11.59
CA ARG A 172 4.36 -11.78 11.10
C ARG A 172 3.24 -11.06 11.85
N SER A 173 2.11 -11.76 12.06
CA SER A 173 0.96 -11.19 12.77
C SER A 173 1.26 -10.93 14.25
N GLN A 174 2.02 -11.81 14.89
CA GLN A 174 2.47 -11.61 16.27
C GLN A 174 3.37 -10.36 16.41
N ALA A 175 4.26 -10.12 15.46
CA ALA A 175 5.08 -8.91 15.44
C ALA A 175 4.25 -7.64 15.17
N LYS A 176 3.31 -7.69 14.21
CA LYS A 176 2.36 -6.60 13.95
C LYS A 176 1.53 -6.25 15.19
N LEU A 177 1.00 -7.25 15.88
CA LEU A 177 0.26 -7.08 17.13
C LEU A 177 1.12 -6.42 18.20
N THR A 178 2.37 -6.88 18.36
CA THR A 178 3.29 -6.33 19.36
C THR A 178 3.67 -4.89 19.06
N ARG A 179 3.98 -4.58 17.79
CA ARG A 179 4.21 -3.21 17.32
C ARG A 179 3.02 -2.33 17.64
N ARG A 180 1.82 -2.75 17.20
CA ARG A 180 0.59 -1.98 17.41
C ARG A 180 0.29 -1.74 18.88
N PHE A 181 0.53 -2.72 19.74
CA PHE A 181 0.34 -2.56 21.18
C PHE A 181 1.30 -1.51 21.75
N ILE A 182 2.57 -1.53 21.36
CA ILE A 182 3.54 -0.53 21.83
C ILE A 182 3.20 0.87 21.30
N ASP A 183 2.78 0.96 20.04
CA ASP A 183 2.45 2.24 19.39
C ASP A 183 1.19 2.86 20.01
N ASP A 184 0.12 2.07 20.20
CA ASP A 184 -1.15 2.57 20.75
C ASP A 184 -1.07 2.77 22.27
N TYR A 185 -0.38 1.88 23.00
CA TYR A 185 -0.38 1.82 24.47
C TYR A 185 1.02 1.59 25.06
N PRO A 186 1.94 2.57 24.96
CA PRO A 186 3.32 2.39 25.40
C PRO A 186 3.51 2.09 26.90
N ASP A 187 2.52 2.37 27.77
CA ASP A 187 2.57 2.01 29.21
C ASP A 187 2.72 0.49 29.43
N ILE A 188 2.36 -0.37 28.47
CA ILE A 188 2.58 -1.81 28.60
C ILE A 188 4.05 -2.16 28.89
N LEU A 189 5.00 -1.35 28.39
CA LEU A 189 6.42 -1.53 28.60
C LEU A 189 6.85 -1.33 30.06
N ARG A 190 6.08 -0.58 30.88
CA ARG A 190 6.25 -0.51 32.34
C ARG A 190 6.11 -1.87 33.02
N ILE A 191 5.33 -2.78 32.43
CA ILE A 191 5.07 -4.13 32.96
C ILE A 191 6.02 -5.13 32.31
N THR A 192 6.13 -5.14 30.98
CA THR A 192 6.90 -6.17 30.25
C THR A 192 8.41 -6.06 30.46
N SER A 193 8.93 -4.90 30.85
CA SER A 193 10.34 -4.69 31.17
C SER A 193 10.74 -5.18 32.58
N LYS A 194 9.78 -5.51 33.46
CA LYS A 194 10.09 -5.94 34.83
C LYS A 194 10.68 -7.34 34.85
N SER A 195 11.70 -7.56 35.68
CA SER A 195 12.33 -8.87 35.90
C SER A 195 11.45 -9.86 36.69
N GLY A 196 10.44 -9.37 37.39
CA GLY A 196 9.50 -10.16 38.19
C GLY A 196 8.46 -9.30 38.91
N PHE A 197 7.60 -9.95 39.70
CA PHE A 197 6.50 -9.32 40.42
C PHE A 197 6.21 -10.04 41.75
N ASN A 198 5.99 -9.27 42.81
CA ASN A 198 5.56 -9.81 44.10
C ASN A 198 4.03 -9.88 44.15
N PHE A 199 3.49 -11.06 44.45
CA PHE A 199 2.06 -11.27 44.60
C PHE A 199 1.79 -12.25 45.74
N ASN A 200 0.91 -11.88 46.68
CA ASN A 200 0.54 -12.70 47.84
C ASN A 200 1.73 -13.32 48.59
N GLY A 201 2.77 -12.53 48.84
CA GLY A 201 3.97 -12.96 49.57
C GLY A 201 4.93 -13.86 48.77
N SER A 202 4.65 -14.12 47.49
CA SER A 202 5.52 -14.88 46.59
C SER A 202 6.11 -13.98 45.50
N TYR A 203 7.40 -14.17 45.21
CA TYR A 203 8.06 -13.49 44.09
C TYR A 203 7.99 -14.37 42.84
N TYR A 204 7.42 -13.82 41.78
CA TYR A 204 7.28 -14.48 40.49
C TYR A 204 8.24 -13.86 39.48
N ASN A 205 9.14 -14.66 38.92
CA ASN A 205 10.03 -14.21 37.86
C ASN A 205 9.27 -13.95 36.56
N ASN A 206 9.74 -12.98 35.78
CA ASN A 206 9.32 -12.84 34.39
C ASN A 206 9.78 -14.08 33.60
N THR A 207 8.88 -14.63 32.78
CA THR A 207 9.19 -15.78 31.92
C THR A 207 10.12 -15.44 30.76
N ASN A 208 10.35 -14.15 30.47
CA ASN A 208 11.35 -13.70 29.50
C ASN A 208 12.74 -13.61 30.17
N HIS A 209 13.52 -14.67 30.02
CA HIS A 209 14.83 -14.78 30.67
C HIS A 209 15.91 -13.84 30.14
N LEU A 210 15.70 -13.22 28.97
CA LEU A 210 16.60 -12.19 28.46
C LEU A 210 16.51 -10.87 29.25
N LEU A 211 15.55 -10.72 30.19
CA LEU A 211 15.48 -9.58 31.11
C LEU A 211 16.30 -9.76 32.38
N ASN A 212 16.56 -11.00 32.82
CA ASN A 212 17.01 -11.25 34.20
C ASN A 212 18.08 -12.35 34.32
N THR A 213 17.80 -13.58 33.90
CA THR A 213 18.53 -14.77 34.34
C THR A 213 19.39 -15.42 33.28
N MET A 214 19.14 -15.16 31.99
CA MET A 214 19.89 -15.75 30.87
C MET A 214 20.64 -14.68 30.09
N ALA A 215 21.71 -14.14 30.70
CA ALA A 215 22.55 -13.08 30.15
C ALA A 215 21.71 -11.93 29.59
N PRO A 216 21.34 -10.93 30.41
CA PRO A 216 20.44 -9.86 30.00
C PRO A 216 20.80 -9.26 28.63
N TYR A 217 19.80 -9.07 27.78
CA TYR A 217 19.99 -8.46 26.47
C TYR A 217 19.86 -6.95 26.60
N GLU A 218 20.89 -6.21 26.18
CA GLU A 218 20.90 -4.75 26.25
C GLU A 218 19.73 -4.13 25.48
N GLY A 219 19.00 -3.24 26.15
CA GLY A 219 17.87 -2.52 25.57
C GLY A 219 16.57 -3.33 25.51
N LEU A 220 16.55 -4.57 25.99
CA LEU A 220 15.36 -5.41 25.99
C LEU A 220 14.31 -4.91 27.01
N ASP A 221 13.06 -4.81 26.58
CA ASP A 221 11.94 -4.32 27.40
C ASP A 221 10.67 -5.17 27.25
N GLY A 222 10.76 -6.34 26.62
CA GLY A 222 9.62 -7.21 26.39
C GLY A 222 9.91 -8.44 25.54
N PHE A 223 8.89 -9.22 25.14
CA PHE A 223 7.47 -8.95 25.38
C PHE A 223 6.75 -10.14 26.03
N LYS A 224 6.73 -11.30 25.38
CA LYS A 224 6.00 -12.46 25.90
C LYS A 224 6.53 -13.78 25.38
N THR A 225 6.75 -14.73 26.29
CA THR A 225 7.04 -16.14 25.96
C THR A 225 5.79 -17.01 25.95
N GLY A 226 5.87 -18.16 25.30
CA GLY A 226 4.84 -19.20 25.32
C GLY A 226 5.42 -20.61 25.17
N THR A 227 4.87 -21.55 25.94
CA THR A 227 5.24 -22.97 25.89
C THR A 227 4.02 -23.83 26.20
N ILE A 228 3.71 -24.76 25.30
CA ILE A 228 2.89 -25.96 25.49
C ILE A 228 3.42 -27.03 24.54
N ALA A 229 3.02 -28.30 24.68
CA ALA A 229 3.55 -29.40 23.88
C ALA A 229 3.43 -29.15 22.37
N GLU A 230 2.29 -28.65 21.90
CA GLU A 230 2.00 -28.38 20.49
C GLU A 230 2.76 -27.17 19.94
N ALA A 231 3.08 -26.20 20.80
CA ALA A 231 3.78 -24.98 20.42
C ALA A 231 5.31 -25.12 20.42
N GLY A 232 5.85 -26.11 21.13
CA GLY A 232 7.26 -26.10 21.51
C GLY A 232 7.57 -24.85 22.34
N TYR A 233 8.66 -24.16 22.00
CA TYR A 233 9.08 -22.93 22.70
C TYR A 233 8.96 -21.72 21.79
N CYS A 234 8.15 -20.74 22.22
CA CYS A 234 7.90 -19.50 21.50
C CYS A 234 8.31 -18.28 22.35
N VAL A 235 8.72 -17.21 21.67
CA VAL A 235 8.93 -15.89 22.29
C VAL A 235 8.76 -14.77 21.28
N THR A 236 8.13 -13.68 21.72
CA THR A 236 8.24 -12.36 21.10
C THR A 236 9.08 -11.48 22.00
N THR A 237 10.14 -10.89 21.45
CA THR A 237 11.02 -9.96 22.14
C THR A 237 11.04 -8.60 21.47
N THR A 238 11.30 -7.58 22.28
CA THR A 238 11.49 -6.21 21.83
C THR A 238 12.72 -5.63 22.51
N ALA A 239 13.52 -4.88 21.75
CA ALA A 239 14.66 -4.16 22.28
C ALA A 239 14.85 -2.81 21.59
N VAL A 240 15.43 -1.86 22.32
CA VAL A 240 15.78 -0.52 21.81
C VAL A 240 17.29 -0.29 21.91
N ARG A 241 17.91 0.13 20.81
CA ARG A 241 19.29 0.65 20.76
C ARG A 241 19.32 1.90 19.91
N ASP A 242 20.03 2.93 20.35
CA ASP A 242 20.18 4.20 19.62
C ASP A 242 18.84 4.81 19.16
N GLY A 243 17.79 4.68 19.98
CA GLY A 243 16.44 5.18 19.67
C GLY A 243 15.65 4.35 18.65
N ARG A 244 16.20 3.22 18.18
CA ARG A 244 15.54 2.31 17.23
C ARG A 244 15.08 1.05 17.91
N ARG A 245 13.88 0.57 17.56
CA ARG A 245 13.26 -0.61 18.16
C ARG A 245 13.19 -1.77 17.16
N VAL A 246 13.69 -2.92 17.58
CA VAL A 246 13.53 -4.19 16.85
C VAL A 246 12.52 -5.07 17.59
N ILE A 247 11.64 -5.73 16.83
CA ILE A 247 10.75 -6.78 17.32
C ILE A 247 11.16 -8.09 16.67
N ALA A 248 11.46 -9.11 17.46
CA ALA A 248 11.78 -10.45 16.98
C ALA A 248 10.76 -11.46 17.51
N VAL A 249 10.29 -12.34 16.63
CA VAL A 249 9.35 -13.42 16.95
C VAL A 249 10.00 -14.76 16.60
N VAL A 250 9.96 -15.68 17.55
CA VAL A 250 10.42 -17.06 17.44
C VAL A 250 9.25 -17.97 17.76
N MET A 251 8.93 -18.91 16.85
CA MET A 251 7.85 -19.88 17.06
C MET A 251 8.37 -21.30 16.85
N LYS A 252 7.96 -22.20 17.76
CA LYS A 252 8.27 -23.63 17.69
C LYS A 252 9.78 -23.91 17.63
N SER A 253 10.51 -23.32 18.57
CA SER A 253 11.90 -23.67 18.88
C SER A 253 11.95 -24.94 19.75
N THR A 254 13.14 -25.54 19.86
CA THR A 254 13.36 -26.89 20.41
C THR A 254 13.50 -26.94 21.93
N SER A 255 13.94 -25.85 22.55
CA SER A 255 14.09 -25.76 24.01
C SER A 255 13.94 -24.31 24.50
N ASP A 256 13.80 -24.16 25.82
CA ASP A 256 13.71 -22.85 26.47
C ASP A 256 14.97 -22.02 26.23
N ALA A 257 16.15 -22.62 26.42
CA ALA A 257 17.43 -21.98 26.11
C ALA A 257 17.54 -21.62 24.62
N GLN A 258 17.09 -22.51 23.73
CA GLN A 258 17.20 -22.31 22.29
C GLN A 258 16.32 -21.15 21.80
N ARG A 259 15.08 -20.99 22.29
CA ARG A 259 14.24 -19.85 21.86
C ARG A 259 14.89 -18.49 22.16
N PHE A 260 15.64 -18.39 23.26
CA PHE A 260 16.33 -17.15 23.63
C PHE A 260 17.65 -16.97 22.86
N ALA A 261 18.37 -18.06 22.58
CA ALA A 261 19.53 -18.03 21.68
C ALA A 261 19.13 -17.61 20.26
N ASP A 262 18.02 -18.16 19.73
CA ASP A 262 17.41 -17.77 18.46
C ASP A 262 17.04 -16.28 18.49
N SER A 263 16.30 -15.86 19.52
CA SER A 263 15.83 -14.47 19.64
C SER A 263 16.98 -13.47 19.74
N ARG A 264 18.06 -13.76 20.46
CA ARG A 264 19.22 -12.87 20.61
C ARG A 264 19.87 -12.60 19.24
N GLN A 265 20.12 -13.67 18.47
CA GLN A 265 20.69 -13.55 17.13
C GLN A 265 19.79 -12.76 16.18
N LEU A 266 18.47 -12.96 16.27
CA LEU A 266 17.49 -12.22 15.46
C LEU A 266 17.44 -10.73 15.81
N LEU A 267 17.53 -10.38 17.09
CA LEU A 267 17.62 -8.97 17.52
C LEU A 267 18.91 -8.32 17.02
N ASP A 268 20.06 -8.98 17.18
CA ASP A 268 21.35 -8.47 16.70
C ASP A 268 21.37 -8.30 15.17
N TYR A 269 20.82 -9.26 14.43
CA TYR A 269 20.62 -9.14 12.99
C TYR A 269 19.71 -7.97 12.63
N GLY A 270 18.60 -7.78 13.35
CA GLY A 270 17.68 -6.69 13.10
C GLY A 270 18.34 -5.32 13.23
N PHE A 271 19.14 -5.10 14.28
CA PHE A 271 19.89 -3.86 14.44
C PHE A 271 20.93 -3.64 13.34
N ALA A 272 21.65 -4.71 12.93
CA ALA A 272 22.61 -4.62 11.83
C ALA A 272 21.94 -4.27 10.50
N GLU A 273 20.79 -4.87 10.18
CA GLU A 273 20.04 -4.55 8.97
C GLU A 273 19.47 -3.13 8.99
N ILE A 274 19.00 -2.64 10.15
CA ILE A 274 18.59 -1.24 10.30
C ILE A 274 19.76 -0.29 9.96
N GLN A 275 20.93 -0.50 10.57
CA GLN A 275 22.10 0.35 10.31
C GLN A 275 22.50 0.33 8.82
N LYS A 276 22.46 -0.85 8.19
CA LYS A 276 22.75 -1.03 6.77
C LYS A 276 21.74 -0.29 5.88
N ARG A 277 20.44 -0.39 6.17
CA ARG A 277 19.38 0.30 5.41
C ARG A 277 19.41 1.81 5.62
N ASP A 278 19.73 2.29 6.82
CA ASP A 278 19.92 3.71 7.09
C ASP A 278 21.13 4.28 6.34
N ALA A 279 22.23 3.52 6.25
CA ALA A 279 23.37 3.90 5.42
C ALA A 279 22.98 3.98 3.94
N ALA A 280 22.18 3.02 3.44
CA ALA A 280 21.67 3.04 2.08
C ALA A 280 20.78 4.26 1.81
N ARG A 281 19.84 4.60 2.71
CA ARG A 281 18.98 5.79 2.59
C ARG A 281 19.80 7.08 2.43
N LYS A 282 20.93 7.20 3.13
CA LYS A 282 21.82 8.38 3.06
C LYS A 282 22.56 8.50 1.73
N THR A 283 22.81 7.38 1.03
CA THR A 283 23.56 7.37 -0.24
C THR A 283 22.65 7.29 -1.46
N THR A 284 21.38 6.94 -1.29
CA THR A 284 20.41 6.90 -2.39
C THR A 284 20.26 8.28 -3.01
N SER A 285 20.29 8.31 -4.34
CA SER A 285 19.88 9.44 -5.15
C SER A 285 18.93 8.96 -6.25
N VAL A 286 18.18 9.88 -6.83
CA VAL A 286 17.36 9.62 -8.02
C VAL A 286 17.71 10.63 -9.09
N GLN A 287 17.72 10.19 -10.34
CA GLN A 287 18.02 11.04 -11.49
C GLN A 287 17.09 10.69 -12.64
N LEU A 288 16.71 11.68 -13.44
CA LEU A 288 16.00 11.46 -14.70
C LEU A 288 17.02 11.01 -15.76
N THR A 289 16.82 9.83 -16.31
CA THR A 289 17.73 9.22 -17.30
C THR A 289 17.20 9.25 -18.72
N ALA A 290 15.90 9.50 -18.90
CA ALA A 290 15.28 9.69 -20.20
C ALA A 290 14.06 10.62 -20.07
N ALA A 291 14.00 11.61 -20.94
CA ALA A 291 12.88 12.53 -21.13
C ALA A 291 12.94 13.07 -22.57
N PRO A 292 11.83 13.48 -23.19
CA PRO A 292 11.87 14.13 -24.50
C PRO A 292 12.43 15.56 -24.37
N ASP A 293 12.95 16.11 -25.47
CA ASP A 293 13.45 17.49 -25.50
C ASP A 293 12.33 18.55 -25.35
N SER A 294 11.12 18.18 -25.76
CA SER A 294 9.89 18.97 -25.60
C SER A 294 8.66 18.06 -25.64
N VAL A 295 7.50 18.59 -25.28
CA VAL A 295 6.22 17.87 -25.30
C VAL A 295 5.18 18.64 -26.09
N ARG A 296 4.31 17.89 -26.79
CA ARG A 296 3.20 18.44 -27.57
C ARG A 296 1.87 17.90 -27.03
N PRO A 297 0.78 18.68 -27.03
CA PRO A 297 -0.53 18.21 -26.60
C PRO A 297 -0.98 17.00 -27.42
N TYR A 298 -1.66 16.08 -26.74
CA TYR A 298 -2.20 14.79 -27.22
C TYR A 298 -1.16 13.80 -27.76
N GLN A 299 0.13 14.13 -27.78
CA GLN A 299 1.19 13.19 -28.11
C GLN A 299 1.68 12.48 -26.83
N PRO A 300 1.56 11.15 -26.72
CA PRO A 300 2.09 10.41 -25.59
C PRO A 300 3.62 10.51 -25.54
N PHE A 301 4.16 10.68 -24.34
CA PHE A 301 5.61 10.66 -24.09
C PHE A 301 5.93 9.89 -22.82
N THR A 302 7.22 9.62 -22.62
CA THR A 302 7.70 8.92 -21.43
C THR A 302 8.82 9.66 -20.73
N VAL A 303 8.86 9.55 -19.41
CA VAL A 303 9.95 10.05 -18.57
C VAL A 303 10.40 8.93 -17.65
N THR A 304 11.69 8.69 -17.55
CA THR A 304 12.26 7.61 -16.72
C THR A 304 13.20 8.19 -15.68
N ALA A 305 12.94 7.84 -14.41
CA ALA A 305 13.83 8.05 -13.28
C ALA A 305 14.60 6.76 -12.96
N ARG A 306 15.84 6.90 -12.50
CA ARG A 306 16.70 5.81 -12.02
C ARG A 306 17.21 6.12 -10.62
N LEU A 307 17.16 5.12 -9.75
CA LEU A 307 17.79 5.15 -8.43
C LEU A 307 19.28 4.80 -8.56
N GLU A 308 20.14 5.47 -7.80
CA GLU A 308 21.57 5.18 -7.71
C GLU A 308 22.05 5.26 -6.26
N GLY A 309 23.11 4.52 -5.93
CA GLY A 309 23.71 4.54 -4.59
C GLY A 309 22.93 3.74 -3.55
N VAL A 310 22.06 2.81 -3.99
CA VAL A 310 21.26 1.96 -3.09
C VAL A 310 22.09 0.77 -2.64
N SER A 311 22.88 0.94 -1.59
CA SER A 311 23.78 -0.12 -1.06
C SER A 311 23.05 -1.28 -0.37
N ALA A 312 21.78 -1.08 0.01
CA ALA A 312 20.89 -2.11 0.55
C ALA A 312 19.44 -1.77 0.20
N SER A 313 18.64 -2.78 -0.12
CA SER A 313 17.22 -2.59 -0.40
C SER A 313 16.47 -2.16 0.86
N TYR A 314 15.58 -1.18 0.71
CA TYR A 314 14.67 -0.74 1.76
C TYR A 314 13.32 -0.31 1.18
N ALA A 315 12.28 -0.29 2.02
CA ALA A 315 10.95 0.19 1.64
C ALA A 315 10.80 1.71 1.81
N CYS A 316 10.15 2.38 0.85
CA CYS A 316 9.70 3.77 0.92
C CYS A 316 8.41 3.98 0.10
N LYS A 317 7.85 5.19 0.11
CA LYS A 317 6.83 5.57 -0.89
C LYS A 317 7.51 6.11 -2.13
N ALA A 318 6.90 5.93 -3.30
CA ALA A 318 7.35 6.52 -4.56
C ALA A 318 6.14 7.11 -5.30
N GLN A 319 6.28 8.30 -5.90
CA GLN A 319 5.19 8.98 -6.60
C GLN A 319 5.73 9.87 -7.72
N TRP A 320 5.06 9.85 -8.88
CA TRP A 320 5.25 10.83 -9.94
C TRP A 320 4.32 12.03 -9.79
N TYR A 321 4.82 13.21 -10.12
CA TYR A 321 4.08 14.45 -10.12
C TYR A 321 4.21 15.16 -11.47
N VAL A 322 3.12 15.80 -11.90
CA VAL A 322 3.08 16.70 -13.06
C VAL A 322 2.49 18.02 -12.59
N ASN A 323 3.22 19.13 -12.80
CA ASN A 323 2.87 20.47 -12.32
C ASN A 323 2.51 20.49 -10.82
N GLY A 324 3.24 19.73 -10.01
CA GLY A 324 3.03 19.59 -8.57
C GLY A 324 1.85 18.71 -8.15
N ALA A 325 1.03 18.22 -9.07
CA ALA A 325 -0.07 17.29 -8.79
C ALA A 325 0.39 15.83 -8.92
N ALA A 326 0.00 14.98 -7.97
CA ALA A 326 0.29 13.56 -8.04
C ALA A 326 -0.41 12.92 -9.24
N VAL A 327 0.30 12.12 -10.02
CA VAL A 327 -0.28 11.41 -11.16
C VAL A 327 -0.93 10.11 -10.68
N ASP A 328 -2.23 9.98 -10.91
CA ASP A 328 -3.00 8.80 -10.57
C ASP A 328 -2.44 7.54 -11.26
N GLY A 329 -2.36 6.44 -10.51
CA GLY A 329 -1.79 5.18 -11.00
C GLY A 329 -0.26 5.12 -11.05
N TYR A 330 0.44 6.24 -10.82
CA TYR A 330 1.92 6.31 -10.81
C TYR A 330 2.50 6.50 -9.41
N GLY A 331 1.81 5.94 -8.40
CA GLY A 331 2.23 5.90 -7.01
C GLY A 331 2.44 4.48 -6.49
N ASN A 332 3.35 4.29 -5.55
CA ASN A 332 3.54 3.05 -4.82
C ASN A 332 3.84 3.34 -3.34
N SER A 333 2.97 2.90 -2.45
CA SER A 333 3.09 3.12 -1.00
C SER A 333 4.11 2.21 -0.30
N SER A 334 4.58 1.16 -0.98
CA SER A 334 5.54 0.17 -0.48
C SER A 334 6.58 -0.16 -1.55
N PHE A 335 7.20 0.88 -2.10
CA PHE A 335 8.25 0.78 -3.11
C PHE A 335 9.54 0.22 -2.49
N LEU A 336 9.94 -0.97 -2.93
CA LEU A 336 11.26 -1.54 -2.57
C LEU A 336 12.35 -0.96 -3.46
N THR A 337 13.35 -0.34 -2.86
CA THR A 337 14.51 0.22 -3.58
C THR A 337 15.47 -0.88 -4.01
N ALA A 338 16.17 -0.65 -5.12
CA ALA A 338 17.32 -1.44 -5.55
C ALA A 338 18.22 -0.53 -6.39
N ASP A 339 19.53 -0.83 -6.41
CA ASP A 339 20.48 -0.02 -7.17
C ASP A 339 20.18 -0.13 -8.66
N TYR A 340 20.21 1.01 -9.37
CA TYR A 340 19.82 1.15 -10.77
C TYR A 340 18.36 0.81 -11.09
N LYS A 341 17.49 0.63 -10.08
CA LYS A 341 16.05 0.44 -10.32
C LYS A 341 15.45 1.67 -10.98
N THR A 342 14.66 1.46 -12.02
CA THR A 342 13.96 2.53 -12.74
C THR A 342 12.49 2.62 -12.39
N SER A 343 11.92 3.80 -12.59
CA SER A 343 10.49 4.05 -12.65
C SER A 343 10.22 4.86 -13.91
N THR A 344 9.12 4.59 -14.61
CA THR A 344 8.77 5.27 -15.86
C THR A 344 7.35 5.81 -15.79
N LEU A 345 7.20 7.10 -16.05
CA LEU A 345 5.92 7.77 -16.28
C LEU A 345 5.60 7.72 -17.77
N GLN A 346 4.39 7.27 -18.13
CA GLN A 346 3.81 7.51 -19.46
C GLN A 346 2.69 8.53 -19.29
N TYR A 347 2.78 9.64 -20.03
CA TYR A 347 1.87 10.76 -19.86
C TYR A 347 1.51 11.38 -21.21
N THR A 348 0.34 12.01 -21.25
CA THR A 348 -0.15 12.75 -22.41
C THR A 348 -0.66 14.10 -21.91
N LEU A 349 0.01 15.17 -22.32
CA LEU A 349 -0.45 16.54 -22.06
C LEU A 349 -1.72 16.81 -22.86
N LYS A 350 -2.75 17.43 -22.26
CA LYS A 350 -3.99 17.80 -22.97
C LYS A 350 -4.17 19.31 -23.12
N ASP A 351 -3.60 20.09 -22.21
CA ASP A 351 -3.78 21.54 -22.14
C ASP A 351 -2.45 22.27 -22.36
N LEU A 352 -2.53 23.48 -22.90
CA LEU A 352 -1.41 24.35 -23.25
C LEU A 352 -1.31 25.57 -22.32
N SER A 353 -1.65 25.40 -21.03
CA SER A 353 -1.76 26.52 -20.08
C SER A 353 -0.42 27.13 -19.63
N GLY A 354 0.72 26.53 -19.95
CA GLY A 354 2.04 27.02 -19.59
C GLY A 354 3.13 26.64 -20.60
N ASP A 355 4.24 27.37 -20.56
CA ASP A 355 5.40 27.19 -21.46
C ASP A 355 6.24 25.95 -21.11
N THR A 356 6.11 25.44 -19.89
CA THR A 356 6.80 24.24 -19.41
C THR A 356 5.84 23.28 -18.71
N LEU A 357 6.20 22.00 -18.73
CA LEU A 357 5.58 20.93 -17.97
C LEU A 357 6.58 20.43 -16.92
N ASP A 358 6.30 20.72 -15.65
CA ASP A 358 7.15 20.31 -14.55
C ASP A 358 6.86 18.86 -14.19
N ILE A 359 7.89 18.02 -14.21
CA ILE A 359 7.79 16.60 -13.91
C ILE A 359 8.74 16.26 -12.79
N ALA A 360 8.24 15.60 -11.75
CA ALA A 360 9.04 15.14 -10.63
C ALA A 360 8.76 13.67 -10.30
N PHE A 361 9.81 12.97 -9.90
CA PHE A 361 9.72 11.67 -9.24
C PHE A 361 10.25 11.79 -7.82
N VAL A 362 9.44 11.40 -6.85
CA VAL A 362 9.73 11.60 -5.42
C VAL A 362 9.67 10.27 -4.70
N LEU A 363 10.73 9.98 -3.92
CA LEU A 363 10.74 8.94 -2.90
C LEU A 363 10.50 9.60 -1.54
N THR A 364 9.52 9.13 -0.77
CA THR A 364 9.24 9.62 0.58
C THR A 364 9.55 8.54 1.61
N MET A 365 10.46 8.85 2.52
CA MET A 365 10.88 7.96 3.61
C MET A 365 9.84 7.93 4.75
N PHE A 366 10.01 7.02 5.70
CA PHE A 366 9.07 6.84 6.82
C PHE A 366 9.04 8.03 7.79
N ASP A 367 10.12 8.82 7.86
CA ASP A 367 10.22 10.04 8.66
C ASP A 367 9.76 11.30 7.90
N GLY A 368 9.25 11.13 6.67
CA GLY A 368 8.80 12.22 5.81
C GLY A 368 9.90 12.89 4.98
N THR A 369 11.16 12.47 5.12
CA THR A 369 12.24 12.99 4.25
C THR A 369 12.03 12.56 2.81
N GLU A 370 12.35 13.44 1.86
CA GLU A 370 12.18 13.20 0.43
C GLU A 370 13.51 13.15 -0.32
N ILE A 371 13.60 12.22 -1.28
CA ILE A 371 14.63 12.19 -2.31
C ILE A 371 13.90 12.36 -3.64
N ARG A 372 14.22 13.40 -4.40
CA ARG A 372 13.51 13.72 -5.64
C ARG A 372 14.44 14.11 -6.78
N CYS A 373 13.96 13.88 -8.00
CA CYS A 373 14.52 14.45 -9.21
C CYS A 373 13.38 15.09 -10.00
N GLU A 374 13.69 16.18 -10.68
CA GLU A 374 12.71 16.94 -11.44
C GLU A 374 13.33 17.55 -12.69
N THR A 375 12.47 17.83 -13.67
CA THR A 375 12.80 18.55 -14.89
C THR A 375 11.59 19.38 -15.33
N ALA A 376 11.85 20.46 -16.07
CA ALA A 376 10.83 21.23 -16.74
C ALA A 376 10.96 20.97 -18.24
N LEU A 377 9.96 20.31 -18.83
CA LEU A 377 9.95 20.02 -20.26
C LEU A 377 9.32 21.20 -21.02
N PRO A 378 9.99 21.78 -22.03
CA PRO A 378 9.38 22.78 -22.89
C PRO A 378 8.09 22.25 -23.54
N VAL A 379 7.04 23.06 -23.54
CA VAL A 379 5.76 22.74 -24.20
C VAL A 379 5.71 23.40 -25.57
N GLU A 380 5.54 22.59 -26.61
CA GLU A 380 5.24 23.09 -27.95
C GLU A 380 3.82 23.67 -27.97
N GLN A 381 3.71 25.00 -28.10
CA GLN A 381 2.45 25.75 -28.16
C GLN A 381 1.74 25.57 -29.51
N ARG A 382 1.49 24.31 -29.89
CA ARG A 382 0.85 23.89 -31.13
C ARG A 382 -0.37 23.03 -30.80
N PRO A 383 -1.57 23.63 -30.67
CA PRO A 383 -2.79 22.86 -30.48
C PRO A 383 -3.00 21.90 -31.64
N VAL A 384 -3.70 20.80 -31.36
CA VAL A 384 -4.15 19.87 -32.39
C VAL A 384 -5.29 20.54 -33.17
N GLU A 385 -5.19 20.50 -34.49
CA GLU A 385 -6.18 21.09 -35.40
C GLU A 385 -6.64 20.02 -36.38
N TYR A 386 -7.96 19.95 -36.58
CA TYR A 386 -8.59 19.06 -37.55
C TYR A 386 -9.46 19.88 -38.49
N GLY A 387 -9.44 19.50 -39.76
CA GLY A 387 -10.43 19.85 -40.76
C GLY A 387 -11.40 18.69 -40.98
N GLY A 388 -12.28 18.85 -41.95
CA GLY A 388 -13.23 17.82 -42.32
C GLY A 388 -14.41 18.38 -43.10
N SER A 389 -15.33 17.49 -43.45
CA SER A 389 -16.57 17.84 -44.12
C SER A 389 -17.68 16.87 -43.74
N LEU A 390 -18.92 17.34 -43.82
CA LEU A 390 -20.04 16.42 -43.94
C LEU A 390 -20.15 15.97 -45.41
N ASN A 391 -20.64 14.76 -45.65
CA ASN A 391 -20.93 14.26 -47.00
C ASN A 391 -22.00 15.09 -47.74
N ILE A 392 -22.75 15.91 -47.00
CA ILE A 392 -23.72 16.88 -47.53
C ILE A 392 -23.40 18.29 -47.05
N ARG A 393 -23.64 19.29 -47.90
CA ARG A 393 -23.65 20.71 -47.49
C ARG A 393 -25.06 21.19 -47.17
N SER A 394 -26.03 20.69 -47.93
CA SER A 394 -27.44 20.91 -47.69
C SER A 394 -28.27 19.73 -48.19
N ALA A 395 -29.44 19.52 -47.62
CA ALA A 395 -30.41 18.56 -48.10
C ALA A 395 -31.84 19.05 -47.89
N ALA A 396 -32.67 18.98 -48.93
CA ALA A 396 -34.11 19.05 -48.78
C ALA A 396 -34.66 17.66 -48.40
N SER A 397 -35.49 17.58 -47.37
CA SER A 397 -36.07 16.33 -46.87
C SER A 397 -37.50 16.53 -46.38
N TYR A 398 -38.21 15.45 -46.10
CA TYR A 398 -39.61 15.51 -45.67
C TYR A 398 -39.87 14.60 -44.46
N PRO A 399 -40.95 14.84 -43.69
CA PRO A 399 -41.28 14.05 -42.52
C PRO A 399 -41.26 12.53 -42.80
N GLY A 400 -40.62 11.77 -41.91
CA GLY A 400 -40.49 10.31 -42.01
C GLY A 400 -39.35 9.80 -42.91
N LYS A 401 -38.60 10.69 -43.59
CA LYS A 401 -37.39 10.29 -44.34
C LYS A 401 -36.18 10.10 -43.43
N THR A 402 -35.26 9.30 -43.93
CA THR A 402 -33.98 9.03 -43.29
C THR A 402 -32.85 9.44 -44.22
N LEU A 403 -31.85 10.12 -43.68
CA LEU A 403 -30.62 10.53 -44.35
C LEU A 403 -29.42 9.98 -43.58
N LEU A 404 -28.49 9.32 -44.27
CA LEU A 404 -27.20 8.97 -43.70
C LEU A 404 -26.24 10.15 -43.91
N VAL A 405 -25.85 10.77 -42.82
CA VAL A 405 -24.88 11.86 -42.82
C VAL A 405 -23.59 11.34 -42.23
N THR A 406 -22.49 11.51 -42.95
CA THR A 406 -21.15 11.12 -42.51
C THR A 406 -20.33 12.38 -42.30
N ALA A 407 -19.68 12.49 -41.15
CA ALA A 407 -18.66 13.48 -40.86
C ALA A 407 -17.29 12.83 -41.05
N ASP A 408 -16.54 13.27 -42.06
CA ASP A 408 -15.17 12.85 -42.31
C ASP A 408 -14.21 13.90 -41.77
N ILE A 409 -13.22 13.46 -41.00
CA ILE A 409 -12.30 14.29 -40.24
C ILE A 409 -10.89 14.00 -40.71
N THR A 410 -10.13 15.05 -41.00
CA THR A 410 -8.75 14.97 -41.45
C THR A 410 -7.87 15.96 -40.70
N GLY A 411 -6.59 15.68 -40.56
CA GLY A 411 -5.63 16.57 -39.91
C GLY A 411 -4.21 16.34 -40.41
N GLU A 412 -3.29 17.18 -39.95
CA GLU A 412 -1.86 17.06 -40.24
C GLU A 412 -1.05 17.23 -38.93
N ASN A 413 -1.46 16.49 -37.89
CA ASN A 413 -0.83 16.60 -36.58
C ASN A 413 0.33 15.63 -36.43
N GLY A 414 0.39 14.54 -37.20
CA GLY A 414 1.40 13.50 -37.08
C GLY A 414 1.27 12.70 -35.77
N ILE A 415 0.07 12.67 -35.19
CA ILE A 415 -0.20 11.95 -33.94
C ILE A 415 -0.93 10.65 -34.27
N ALA A 416 -0.33 9.52 -33.90
CA ALA A 416 -0.87 8.20 -34.23
C ALA A 416 -2.28 7.97 -33.71
N ARG A 417 -2.60 8.52 -32.53
CA ARG A 417 -3.93 8.39 -31.93
C ARG A 417 -4.26 9.57 -31.02
N VAL A 418 -5.42 10.18 -31.24
CA VAL A 418 -5.98 11.24 -30.40
C VAL A 418 -7.40 10.84 -30.00
N GLN A 419 -7.79 11.15 -28.77
CA GLN A 419 -9.18 11.00 -28.30
C GLN A 419 -9.73 12.35 -27.87
N LEU A 420 -10.83 12.75 -28.50
CA LEU A 420 -11.57 13.98 -28.21
C LEU A 420 -13.05 13.65 -28.01
N PRO A 421 -13.80 14.46 -27.25
CA PRO A 421 -15.26 14.35 -27.25
C PRO A 421 -15.80 14.76 -28.62
N ALA A 422 -16.84 14.07 -29.09
CA ALA A 422 -17.55 14.42 -30.31
C ALA A 422 -19.06 14.27 -30.11
N ARG A 423 -19.87 15.06 -30.83
CA ARG A 423 -21.34 15.02 -30.73
C ARG A 423 -22.00 15.55 -31.98
N TRP A 424 -23.14 14.97 -32.33
CA TRP A 424 -24.06 15.52 -33.32
C TRP A 424 -25.05 16.47 -32.64
N GLN A 425 -25.35 17.59 -33.30
CA GLN A 425 -26.28 18.60 -32.80
C GLN A 425 -27.33 18.92 -33.86
N TRP A 426 -28.55 19.21 -33.39
CA TRP A 426 -29.67 19.72 -34.18
C TRP A 426 -30.04 21.10 -33.65
N ASP A 427 -29.96 22.13 -34.50
CA ASP A 427 -30.16 23.53 -34.12
C ASP A 427 -29.35 23.95 -32.88
N GLY A 428 -28.11 23.43 -32.79
CA GLY A 428 -27.17 23.68 -31.68
C GLY A 428 -27.42 22.87 -30.40
N ALA A 429 -28.47 22.05 -30.34
CA ALA A 429 -28.75 21.15 -29.23
C ALA A 429 -28.22 19.73 -29.49
N ASP A 430 -27.58 19.13 -28.49
CA ASP A 430 -27.03 17.77 -28.61
C ASP A 430 -28.13 16.73 -28.90
N ILE A 431 -27.90 15.90 -29.91
CA ILE A 431 -28.81 14.81 -30.27
C ILE A 431 -28.57 13.64 -29.31
N ALA A 432 -29.60 13.26 -28.56
CA ALA A 432 -29.52 12.19 -27.57
C ALA A 432 -29.05 10.87 -28.20
N GLY A 433 -28.02 10.25 -27.61
CA GLY A 433 -27.44 8.99 -28.09
C GLY A 433 -26.38 9.14 -29.19
N TYR A 434 -26.13 10.35 -29.69
CA TYR A 434 -25.14 10.63 -30.74
C TYR A 434 -23.98 11.49 -30.25
N SER A 435 -23.53 11.21 -29.02
CA SER A 435 -22.34 11.77 -28.39
C SER A 435 -21.34 10.67 -28.05
N ASN A 436 -20.05 10.94 -28.26
CA ASN A 436 -18.95 10.06 -27.88
C ASN A 436 -17.91 10.85 -27.10
N ALA A 437 -17.74 10.56 -25.81
CA ALA A 437 -16.79 11.26 -24.94
C ALA A 437 -15.30 10.98 -25.28
N ALA A 438 -15.02 9.93 -26.06
CA ALA A 438 -13.68 9.51 -26.45
C ALA A 438 -13.64 9.08 -27.92
N PHE A 439 -14.16 9.94 -28.80
CA PHE A 439 -14.08 9.76 -30.24
C PHE A 439 -12.61 9.69 -30.67
N THR A 440 -12.26 8.60 -31.34
CA THR A 440 -10.87 8.25 -31.63
C THR A 440 -10.52 8.66 -33.05
N ILE A 441 -9.44 9.42 -33.18
CA ILE A 441 -8.83 9.82 -34.44
C ILE A 441 -7.51 9.09 -34.56
N GLU A 442 -7.35 8.29 -35.60
CA GLU A 442 -6.16 7.47 -35.82
C GLU A 442 -5.41 7.97 -37.05
N ASN A 443 -4.12 8.23 -36.90
CA ASN A 443 -3.25 8.75 -37.96
C ASN A 443 -3.88 9.94 -38.70
N ASP A 444 -4.39 10.90 -37.91
CA ASP A 444 -5.05 12.11 -38.39
C ASP A 444 -6.34 11.94 -39.21
N ALA A 445 -6.97 10.77 -39.20
CA ALA A 445 -8.24 10.54 -39.87
C ALA A 445 -9.28 9.86 -38.96
N ALA A 446 -10.55 10.19 -39.17
CA ALA A 446 -11.69 9.51 -38.56
C ALA A 446 -12.97 9.78 -39.33
N SER A 447 -14.00 8.98 -39.08
CA SER A 447 -15.36 9.25 -39.54
C SER A 447 -16.39 8.99 -38.45
N SER A 448 -17.49 9.74 -38.50
CA SER A 448 -18.68 9.51 -37.67
C SER A 448 -19.91 9.50 -38.55
N GLU A 449 -20.81 8.55 -38.31
CA GLU A 449 -22.07 8.46 -39.05
C GLU A 449 -23.24 8.82 -38.15
N TYR A 450 -24.18 9.57 -38.70
CA TYR A 450 -25.48 9.86 -38.11
C TYR A 450 -26.59 9.52 -39.08
N LEU A 451 -27.46 8.61 -38.66
CA LEU A 451 -28.68 8.28 -39.37
C LEU A 451 -29.78 9.26 -38.93
N LEU A 452 -29.85 10.42 -39.59
CA LEU A 452 -30.86 11.44 -39.34
C LEU A 452 -32.24 10.92 -39.78
N ARG A 453 -33.18 10.80 -38.84
CA ARG A 453 -34.60 10.55 -39.14
C ARG A 453 -35.39 11.82 -38.91
N ILE A 454 -36.00 12.36 -39.95
CA ILE A 454 -36.91 13.51 -39.83
C ILE A 454 -38.19 13.04 -39.13
N PRO A 455 -38.60 13.63 -37.99
CA PRO A 455 -39.84 13.27 -37.30
C PRO A 455 -41.06 13.35 -38.23
N GLU A 456 -42.04 12.48 -38.02
CA GLU A 456 -43.26 12.43 -38.85
C GLU A 456 -44.14 13.69 -38.69
N ASP A 457 -43.97 14.41 -37.59
CA ASP A 457 -44.65 15.65 -37.24
C ASP A 457 -43.80 16.91 -37.45
N ALA A 458 -42.63 16.79 -38.12
CA ALA A 458 -41.75 17.93 -38.35
C ALA A 458 -42.40 18.99 -39.25
N SER A 459 -42.34 20.25 -38.81
CA SER A 459 -42.82 21.41 -39.59
C SER A 459 -41.84 21.77 -40.70
N GLU A 460 -42.34 22.39 -41.77
CA GLU A 460 -41.47 22.99 -42.78
C GLU A 460 -40.59 24.08 -42.17
N GLY A 461 -39.32 24.11 -42.55
CA GLY A 461 -38.34 24.99 -41.94
C GLY A 461 -36.91 24.68 -42.35
N SER A 462 -36.01 25.62 -42.06
CA SER A 462 -34.57 25.45 -42.21
C SER A 462 -33.99 25.10 -40.84
N HIS A 463 -33.15 24.06 -40.80
CA HIS A 463 -32.52 23.54 -39.60
C HIS A 463 -31.02 23.34 -39.83
N GLU A 464 -30.22 23.51 -38.77
CA GLU A 464 -28.78 23.23 -38.82
C GLU A 464 -28.51 21.85 -38.22
N LEU A 465 -27.97 20.94 -39.02
CA LEU A 465 -27.30 19.75 -38.51
C LEU A 465 -25.82 20.05 -38.37
N SER A 466 -25.23 19.75 -37.21
CA SER A 466 -23.79 19.87 -37.05
C SER A 466 -23.15 18.68 -36.35
N PHE A 467 -21.88 18.44 -36.69
CA PHE A 467 -20.99 17.56 -35.96
C PHE A 467 -19.92 18.40 -35.29
N VAL A 468 -19.82 18.29 -33.97
CA VAL A 468 -18.84 19.01 -33.17
C VAL A 468 -17.80 18.04 -32.63
N LEU A 469 -16.53 18.34 -32.88
CA LEU A 469 -15.37 17.61 -32.38
C LEU A 469 -14.55 18.53 -31.48
N GLY A 470 -14.31 18.07 -30.25
CA GLY A 470 -13.64 18.83 -29.19
C GLY A 470 -14.57 19.74 -28.37
N ASP A 471 -14.06 20.18 -27.22
CA ASP A 471 -14.76 21.08 -26.32
C ASP A 471 -14.43 22.54 -26.61
N ALA A 472 -15.42 23.40 -26.39
CA ALA A 472 -15.21 24.85 -26.45
C ALA A 472 -14.28 25.25 -25.29
N GLY A 473 -13.17 25.92 -25.61
CA GLY A 473 -12.19 26.38 -24.61
C GLY A 473 -11.05 25.41 -24.30
N SER A 474 -10.99 24.24 -24.96
CA SER A 474 -9.78 23.41 -24.93
C SER A 474 -8.60 24.20 -25.49
N THR A 475 -7.47 24.15 -24.79
CA THR A 475 -6.26 24.87 -25.20
C THR A 475 -5.33 24.00 -26.04
N GLY A 476 -5.34 22.68 -25.85
CA GLY A 476 -4.50 21.75 -26.61
C GLY A 476 -5.14 21.16 -27.87
N ALA A 477 -6.46 21.34 -28.07
CA ALA A 477 -7.13 20.96 -29.31
C ALA A 477 -8.16 22.02 -29.71
N LYS A 478 -8.11 22.51 -30.94
CA LYS A 478 -9.12 23.44 -31.46
C LYS A 478 -10.41 22.67 -31.75
N GLN A 479 -11.54 23.28 -31.39
CA GLN A 479 -12.86 22.72 -31.71
C GLN A 479 -13.12 22.83 -33.21
N LEU A 480 -13.58 21.72 -33.81
CA LEU A 480 -14.08 21.66 -35.18
C LEU A 480 -15.61 21.55 -35.14
N ILE A 481 -16.29 22.34 -35.97
CA ILE A 481 -17.75 22.28 -36.16
C ILE A 481 -18.01 22.15 -37.66
N LEU A 482 -18.53 20.99 -38.08
CA LEU A 482 -18.98 20.74 -39.44
C LEU A 482 -20.49 20.95 -39.49
N ARG A 483 -21.01 21.61 -40.53
CA ARG A 483 -22.42 22.02 -40.63
C ARG A 483 -23.04 21.60 -41.95
N ALA A 484 -24.33 21.29 -41.93
CA ALA A 484 -25.17 21.15 -43.10
C ALA A 484 -26.56 21.76 -42.86
N ASP A 485 -27.10 22.40 -43.89
CA ASP A 485 -28.44 22.98 -43.86
C ASP A 485 -29.48 21.93 -44.27
N ILE A 486 -30.43 21.63 -43.38
CA ILE A 486 -31.52 20.69 -43.65
C ILE A 486 -32.82 21.47 -43.84
N GLN A 487 -33.35 21.45 -45.06
CA GLN A 487 -34.63 22.08 -45.39
C GLN A 487 -35.74 21.04 -45.33
N ILE A 488 -36.69 21.19 -44.40
CA ILE A 488 -37.88 20.33 -44.32
C ILE A 488 -38.97 20.88 -45.23
N VAL A 489 -39.48 20.05 -46.15
CA VAL A 489 -40.53 20.37 -47.13
C VAL A 489 -41.70 19.38 -47.04
N SER A 490 -42.89 19.77 -47.51
CA SER A 490 -44.08 18.91 -47.53
C SER A 490 -43.94 17.64 -48.38
N GLN A 491 -44.61 16.55 -47.96
CA GLN A 491 -44.72 15.33 -48.76
C GLN A 491 -45.59 15.59 -50.00
N GLY A 492 -44.95 15.89 -51.14
CA GLY A 492 -45.63 16.16 -52.41
C GLY A 492 -44.74 16.66 -53.55
N THR A 493 -43.50 17.06 -53.27
CA THR A 493 -42.52 17.46 -54.29
C THR A 493 -41.98 16.23 -55.06
N PRO A 494 -41.98 16.22 -56.40
CA PRO A 494 -41.51 15.07 -57.20
C PRO A 494 -40.05 14.70 -56.88
N ALA A 495 -39.74 13.40 -56.88
CA ALA A 495 -38.41 12.87 -56.54
C ALA A 495 -37.26 13.33 -57.47
N GLU A 496 -37.56 13.96 -58.61
CA GLU A 496 -36.56 14.49 -59.55
C GLU A 496 -36.05 15.91 -59.18
N ASP A 497 -36.68 16.62 -58.23
CA ASP A 497 -36.37 18.03 -57.90
C ASP A 497 -35.83 18.22 -56.46
N VAL A 498 -35.28 17.19 -55.82
CA VAL A 498 -34.72 17.30 -54.46
C VAL A 498 -33.20 17.52 -54.56
N PRO A 499 -32.70 18.76 -54.47
CA PRO A 499 -31.26 19.00 -54.47
C PRO A 499 -30.67 18.48 -53.14
N VAL A 500 -29.82 17.46 -53.25
CA VAL A 500 -28.79 17.20 -52.25
C VAL A 500 -27.51 17.79 -52.83
N GLU A 501 -27.01 18.84 -52.20
CA GLU A 501 -25.71 19.39 -52.60
C GLU A 501 -24.63 18.61 -51.85
N GLU A 502 -24.12 17.57 -52.50
CA GLU A 502 -22.99 16.80 -52.00
C GLU A 502 -21.75 17.70 -51.91
N THR A 503 -20.92 17.45 -50.90
CA THR A 503 -19.62 18.11 -50.85
C THR A 503 -18.75 17.54 -51.98
N PRO A 504 -18.21 18.38 -52.90
CA PRO A 504 -17.36 17.86 -53.98
C PRO A 504 -16.15 17.11 -53.41
N SER A 505 -15.83 15.94 -53.96
CA SER A 505 -14.67 15.15 -53.55
C SER A 505 -13.38 15.89 -53.92
N GLU A 506 -12.64 16.40 -52.94
CA GLU A 506 -11.26 16.84 -53.18
C GLU A 506 -10.35 15.61 -53.27
N ASP A 507 -10.17 15.11 -54.50
CA ASP A 507 -9.13 14.14 -54.83
C ASP A 507 -8.39 14.63 -56.10
N ALA A 508 -7.31 15.40 -55.90
CA ALA A 508 -6.10 15.41 -56.74
C ALA A 508 -5.01 16.33 -56.15
N PRO A 509 -3.74 15.86 -56.02
CA PRO A 509 -2.62 16.73 -55.74
C PRO A 509 -2.31 17.59 -56.97
N ALA A 510 -2.04 18.88 -56.75
CA ALA A 510 -1.39 19.71 -57.76
C ALA A 510 0.08 19.24 -57.93
N ALA A 511 0.49 19.04 -59.18
CA ALA A 511 1.78 18.54 -59.61
C ALA A 511 2.98 19.44 -59.25
#